data_AF-A0A2H0YVL3-F1
#
_entry.id   AF-A0A2H0YVL3-F1
#
_cell.length_a   1.000
_cell.length_b   1.000
_cell.length_c   1.000
_cell.angle_alpha   90.00
_cell.angle_beta   90.00
_cell.angle_gamma   90.00
#
_symmetry.space_group_name_H-M   'P 1'
#
loop_
_entity.id
_entity.type
_entity.pdbx_description
1 polymer ?
#
loop_
_entity_poly.entity_id
_entity_poly.type
_entity_poly.pdbx_seq_one_letter_code
_entity_poly.pdbx_strand_id
1 'polypeptide(L)'
;MGKTLYRVSPEVKADILKRIKEQGIPVSQVAQEHGVSTKTIYTWLGKGVEGQPTIGELVKLKWENQMLLGLVGELTVKLSCTQKKNW
;
A
#
# COMPACT_ATOMS: atom_id res chain seq x y z
N MET A 1 36.14 1.77 -2.03
CA MET A 1 35.58 3.03 -2.53
C MET A 1 34.54 3.53 -1.53
N GLY A 2 34.74 4.69 -0.92
CA GLY A 2 33.80 5.25 0.06
C GLY A 2 32.51 5.69 -0.62
N LYS A 3 31.35 5.33 -0.05
CA LYS A 3 30.05 5.84 -0.51
C LYS A 3 29.96 7.33 -0.21
N THR A 4 29.99 8.17 -1.24
CA THR A 4 29.62 9.58 -1.11
C THR A 4 28.10 9.67 -0.90
N LEU A 5 27.68 10.05 0.32
CA LEU A 5 26.28 10.34 0.61
C LEU A 5 25.97 11.76 0.13
N TYR A 6 25.31 11.87 -1.02
CA TYR A 6 24.71 13.14 -1.45
C TYR A 6 23.41 13.38 -0.68
N ARG A 7 23.35 14.49 0.06
CA ARG A 7 22.18 14.87 0.85
C ARG A 7 21.37 15.90 0.07
N VAL A 8 20.17 15.53 -0.34
CA VAL A 8 19.20 16.44 -0.96
C VAL A 8 18.50 17.23 0.15
N SER A 9 18.27 18.53 -0.06
CA SER A 9 17.57 19.36 0.92
C SER A 9 16.12 18.87 1.09
N PRO A 10 15.55 19.01 2.31
CA PRO A 10 14.18 18.58 2.58
C PRO A 10 13.14 19.33 1.73
N GLU A 11 13.40 20.61 1.41
CA GLU A 11 12.54 21.44 0.56
C GLU A 11 12.47 20.92 -0.87
N VAL A 12 13.63 20.61 -1.48
CA VAL A 12 13.68 20.04 -2.84
C VAL A 12 13.01 18.67 -2.88
N LYS A 13 13.20 17.85 -1.84
CA LYS A 13 12.49 16.57 -1.72
C LYS A 13 10.97 16.77 -1.66
N ALA A 14 10.48 17.76 -0.91
CA ALA A 14 9.05 18.03 -0.80
C ALA A 14 8.45 18.49 -2.13
N ASP A 15 9.15 19.38 -2.84
CA ASP A 15 8.73 19.88 -4.17
C ASP A 15 8.67 18.76 -5.22
N ILE A 16 9.69 17.90 -5.27
CA ILE A 16 9.73 16.71 -6.14
C ILE A 16 8.52 15.80 -5.86
N LEU A 17 8.25 15.49 -4.58
CA LEU A 17 7.14 14.62 -4.21
C LEU A 17 5.78 15.25 -4.55
N LYS A 18 5.65 16.57 -4.40
CA LYS A 18 4.44 17.31 -4.73
C LYS A 18 4.16 17.25 -6.24
N ARG A 19 5.16 17.53 -7.08
CA ARG A 19 5.03 17.44 -8.54
C ARG A 19 4.61 16.05 -9.01
N ILE A 20 5.17 15.00 -8.41
CA ILE A 20 4.84 13.62 -8.80
C ILE A 20 3.43 13.23 -8.34
N LYS A 21 3.03 13.57 -7.11
CA LYS A 21 1.72 13.17 -6.55
C LYS A 21 0.56 14.03 -7.06
N GLU A 22 0.74 15.34 -7.15
CA GLU A 22 -0.35 16.28 -7.47
C GLU A 22 -0.44 16.61 -8.96
N GLN A 23 0.71 16.73 -9.64
CA GLN A 23 0.75 17.15 -11.05
C GLN A 23 0.89 15.95 -12.01
N GLY A 24 1.12 14.75 -11.50
CA GLY A 24 1.20 13.52 -12.30
C GLY A 24 2.40 13.44 -13.23
N ILE A 25 3.45 14.25 -13.01
CA ILE A 25 4.63 14.28 -13.87
C ILE A 25 5.43 12.97 -13.69
N PRO A 26 5.90 12.34 -14.78
CA PRO A 26 6.65 11.09 -14.69
C PRO A 26 7.95 11.25 -13.89
N VAL A 27 8.23 10.24 -13.06
CA VAL A 27 9.41 10.21 -12.17
C VAL A 27 10.72 10.40 -12.95
N SER A 28 10.81 9.89 -14.19
CA SER A 28 11.98 10.03 -15.05
C SER A 28 12.28 11.48 -15.42
N GLN A 29 11.24 12.27 -15.68
CA GLN A 29 11.36 13.67 -16.05
C GLN A 29 11.79 14.51 -14.83
N VAL A 30 11.09 14.35 -13.71
CA VAL A 30 11.42 15.07 -12.45
C VAL A 30 12.81 14.71 -11.94
N ALA A 31 13.23 13.45 -12.10
CA ALA A 31 14.59 12.99 -11.79
C ALA A 31 15.66 13.75 -12.59
N GLN A 32 15.42 13.93 -13.90
CA GLN A 32 16.34 14.61 -14.79
C GLN A 32 16.40 16.11 -14.50
N GLU A 33 15.26 16.76 -14.30
CA GLU A 33 15.14 18.19 -14.01
C GLU A 33 15.83 18.57 -12.68
N HIS A 34 15.71 17.73 -11.66
CA HIS A 34 16.26 18.00 -10.33
C HIS A 34 17.63 17.33 -10.08
N GLY A 35 18.20 16.62 -11.06
CA GLY A 35 19.48 15.93 -10.92
C GLY A 35 19.50 14.81 -9.86
N VAL A 36 18.35 14.19 -9.61
CA VAL A 36 18.19 13.13 -8.59
C VAL A 36 17.99 11.79 -9.28
N SER A 37 18.62 10.72 -8.77
CA SER A 37 18.38 9.39 -9.33
C SER A 37 16.92 8.97 -9.16
N THR A 38 16.33 8.36 -10.18
CA THR A 38 14.96 7.80 -10.12
C THR A 38 14.80 6.83 -8.94
N LYS A 39 15.82 6.02 -8.66
CA LYS A 39 15.87 5.09 -7.50
C LYS A 39 15.67 5.83 -6.17
N THR A 40 16.30 7.00 -6.01
CA THR A 40 16.16 7.81 -4.80
C THR A 40 14.73 8.30 -4.64
N ILE A 41 14.09 8.75 -5.73
CA ILE A 41 12.71 9.22 -5.72
C ILE A 41 11.74 8.08 -5.35
N TYR A 42 11.88 6.90 -5.95
CA TYR A 42 11.09 5.73 -5.57
C TYR A 42 11.28 5.33 -4.10
N THR A 43 12.50 5.47 -3.58
CA THR A 43 12.78 5.24 -2.16
C THR A 43 12.02 6.24 -1.27
N TRP A 44 11.92 7.51 -1.67
CA TRP A 44 11.15 8.51 -0.94
C TRP A 44 9.65 8.29 -1.03
N LEU A 45 9.15 7.91 -2.21
CA LEU A 45 7.75 7.56 -2.42
C LEU A 45 7.34 6.39 -1.53
N GLY A 46 8.15 5.32 -1.48
CA GLY A 46 7.90 4.16 -0.62
C GLY A 46 7.97 4.47 0.87
N LYS A 47 8.89 5.35 1.31
CA LYS A 47 8.98 5.78 2.71
C LYS A 47 7.82 6.66 3.18
N GLY A 48 7.09 7.30 2.26
CA GLY A 48 5.91 8.11 2.56
C GLY A 48 4.59 7.33 2.50
N VAL A 49 4.63 6.01 2.33
CA VAL A 49 3.45 5.15 2.41
C VAL A 49 3.26 4.77 3.87
N GLU A 50 2.67 5.67 4.66
CA GLU A 50 2.11 5.31 5.96
C GLU A 50 0.88 4.42 5.73
N GLY A 51 0.81 3.27 6.38
CA GLY A 51 -0.35 2.37 6.31
C GLY A 51 -0.25 1.23 5.29
N GLN A 52 0.94 0.90 4.77
CA GLN A 52 1.11 -0.39 4.09
C GLN A 52 1.01 -1.51 5.14
N PRO A 53 -0.01 -2.40 5.06
CA PRO A 53 -0.10 -3.50 6.00
C PRO A 53 1.14 -4.37 5.84
N THR A 54 1.72 -4.74 6.98
CA THR A 54 2.76 -5.77 6.98
C THR A 54 2.20 -7.07 6.39
N ILE A 55 3.08 -7.90 5.84
CA ILE A 55 2.70 -9.20 5.28
C ILE A 55 1.93 -10.03 6.32
N GLY A 56 2.32 -9.95 7.61
CA GLY A 56 1.62 -10.61 8.71
C GLY A 56 0.20 -10.09 8.94
N GLU A 57 -0.01 -8.77 8.94
CA GLU A 57 -1.34 -8.17 9.04
C GLU A 57 -2.23 -8.59 7.86
N LEU A 58 -1.70 -8.62 6.64
CA LEU A 58 -2.43 -9.07 5.46
C LEU A 58 -2.82 -10.56 5.55
N VAL A 59 -1.94 -11.42 6.05
CA VAL A 59 -2.22 -12.85 6.25
C VAL A 59 -3.28 -13.05 7.32
N LYS A 60 -3.19 -12.32 8.44
CA LYS A 60 -4.19 -12.34 9.52
C LYS A 60 -5.57 -11.92 9.01
N LEU A 61 -5.65 -10.80 8.28
CA LEU A 61 -6.88 -10.31 7.66
C LEU A 61 -7.52 -11.33 6.71
N LYS A 62 -6.71 -12.01 5.89
CA LYS A 62 -7.21 -13.07 5.00
C LYS A 62 -7.79 -14.25 5.76
N TRP A 63 -7.12 -14.67 6.83
CA TRP A 63 -7.56 -15.78 7.67
C TRP A 63 -8.87 -15.44 8.40
N GLU A 64 -8.94 -14.25 9.00
CA GLU A 64 -10.16 -13.74 9.65
C GLU A 64 -11.35 -13.68 8.67
N ASN A 65 -11.13 -13.19 7.45
CA ASN A 65 -12.16 -13.15 6.42
C ASN A 65 -12.67 -14.56 6.05
N GLN A 66 -11.77 -15.53 5.86
CA GLN A 66 -12.14 -16.91 5.57
C GLN A 66 -12.97 -17.54 6.69
N MET A 67 -12.60 -17.32 7.96
CA MET A 67 -13.37 -17.82 9.10
C MET A 67 -14.77 -17.21 9.15
N LEU A 68 -14.89 -15.90 8.93
CA LEU A 68 -16.17 -15.20 8.92
C LEU A 68 -17.08 -15.73 7.81
N LEU A 69 -16.55 -15.93 6.60
CA LEU A 69 -17.30 -16.52 5.49
C LEU A 69 -17.77 -17.95 5.80
N GLY A 70 -16.93 -18.75 6.45
CA GLY A 70 -17.30 -20.10 6.90
C GLY A 70 -18.46 -20.08 7.88
N LEU A 71 -18.38 -19.23 8.91
CA LEU A 71 -19.44 -19.07 9.92
C LEU A 71 -20.76 -18.62 9.28
N VAL A 72 -20.71 -17.63 8.39
CA VAL A 72 -21.89 -17.14 7.66
C VAL A 72 -22.50 -18.25 6.80
N GLY A 73 -21.68 -19.06 6.13
CA GLY A 73 -22.12 -20.21 5.36
C GLY A 73 -22.86 -21.23 6.23
N GLU A 74 -22.29 -21.64 7.35
CA GLU A 74 -22.93 -22.58 8.28
C GLU A 74 -24.28 -22.07 8.82
N LEU A 75 -24.33 -20.79 9.21
CA LEU A 75 -25.56 -20.17 9.71
C LEU A 75 -26.64 -20.13 8.62
N THR A 76 -26.27 -19.80 7.39
CA THR A 76 -27.19 -19.74 6.24
C THR A 76 -27.78 -21.12 5.94
N VAL A 77 -26.98 -22.18 5.99
CA VAL A 77 -27.45 -23.56 5.82
C VAL A 77 -28.41 -23.95 6.93
N LYS A 78 -28.04 -23.70 8.20
CA LYS A 78 -28.91 -24.01 9.37
C LYS A 78 -30.26 -23.31 9.27
N LEU A 79 -30.28 -22.01 8.94
CA LEU A 79 -31.50 -21.24 8.73
C LEU A 79 -32.39 -21.85 7.63
N SER A 80 -31.78 -22.20 6.49
CA SER A 80 -32.50 -22.82 5.36
C SER A 80 -33.10 -24.17 5.74
N CYS A 81 -32.38 -25.00 6.49
CA CYS A 81 -32.86 -26.29 6.98
C CYS A 81 -33.98 -26.14 8.02
N THR A 82 -33.90 -25.16 8.93
CA THR A 82 -34.96 -24.87 9.90
C THR A 82 -36.24 -24.42 9.21
N GLN A 83 -36.14 -23.55 8.20
CA GLN A 83 -37.29 -23.10 7.42
C GLN A 83 -37.96 -24.27 6.65
N LYS A 84 -37.15 -25.20 6.10
CA LYS A 84 -37.63 -26.43 5.45
C LYS A 84 -38.18 -27.51 6.41
N LYS A 85 -38.13 -27.33 7.72
CA LYS A 85 -38.71 -28.28 8.69
C LYS A 85 -40.06 -27.82 9.24
N ASN A 86 -40.42 -26.57 8.99
CA ASN A 86 -41.64 -25.92 9.46
C ASN A 86 -42.73 -25.79 8.37
N TRP A 87 -42.53 -26.41 7.21
CA TRP A 87 -43.55 -26.70 6.19
C TRP A 87 -43.78 -28.21 6.14
#